data_AF-A0A1X7AKE0-F1
#
_entry.id   AF-A0A1X7AKE0-F1
#
_cell.length_a   1.000
_cell.length_b   1.000
_cell.length_c   1.000
_cell.angle_alpha   90.00
_cell.angle_beta   90.00
_cell.angle_gamma   90.00
#
_symmetry.space_group_name_H-M   'P 1'
#
loop_
_entity.id
_entity.type
_entity.pdbx_description
1 polymer ?
#
loop_
_entity_poly.entity_id
_entity_poly.type
_entity_poly.pdbx_seq_one_letter_code
_entity_poly.pdbx_strand_id
1 'polypeptide(L)'
;MGAYDDLISEVQAGGRLENFERVDIEIIQKLRAVYPGLPDDYTSFLLEIGCGEIKKASFIIYNAVVSLDEIYDESTADLIGNTIIFGDDMQGYCSGFDMDNMWSVVEIDPADMSSKKTFNTFSSFIRAKVYEV
;
A
#
# COMPACT_ATOMS: atom_id res chain seq x y z
N MET A 1 17.63 7.96 -12.01
CA MET A 1 17.45 6.51 -11.82
C MET A 1 16.39 6.37 -10.76
N GLY A 2 15.17 6.05 -11.18
CA GLY A 2 14.05 5.87 -10.28
C GLY A 2 14.28 4.67 -9.38
N ALA A 3 13.72 4.68 -8.16
CA ALA A 3 13.81 3.53 -7.28
C ALA A 3 12.96 2.36 -7.78
N TYR A 4 12.03 2.61 -8.70
CA TYR A 4 11.06 1.67 -9.25
C TYR A 4 11.15 1.51 -10.77
N ASP A 5 12.28 1.87 -11.38
CA ASP A 5 12.50 1.74 -12.83
C ASP A 5 12.27 0.29 -13.32
N ASP A 6 12.58 -0.69 -12.46
CA ASP A 6 12.31 -2.12 -12.69
C ASP A 6 10.82 -2.42 -12.86
N LEU A 7 9.96 -1.72 -12.11
CA LEU A 7 8.51 -1.90 -12.13
C LEU A 7 7.82 -1.10 -13.24
N ILE A 8 8.46 -0.06 -13.80
CA ILE A 8 7.90 0.71 -14.93
C ILE A 8 7.64 -0.20 -16.13
N SER A 9 8.50 -1.20 -16.34
CA SER A 9 8.29 -2.21 -17.38
C SER A 9 7.04 -3.07 -17.13
N GLU A 10 6.53 -3.17 -15.91
CA GLU A 10 5.31 -3.92 -15.61
C GLU A 10 4.04 -3.06 -15.76
N VAL A 11 4.16 -1.74 -15.92
CA VAL A 11 3.03 -0.80 -16.12
C VAL A 11 2.56 -0.79 -17.58
N GLN A 12 3.32 -1.35 -18.51
CA GLN A 12 2.91 -1.45 -19.91
C GLN A 12 1.76 -2.45 -20.11
N ALA A 13 1.03 -2.34 -21.23
CA ALA A 13 -0.10 -3.21 -21.54
C ALA A 13 0.30 -4.70 -21.55
N GLY A 14 -0.38 -5.52 -20.74
CA GLY A 14 -0.06 -6.94 -20.52
C GLY A 14 0.95 -7.20 -19.39
N GLY A 15 1.45 -6.15 -18.74
CA GLY A 15 2.27 -6.23 -17.54
C GLY A 15 1.42 -6.37 -16.26
N ARG A 16 2.07 -6.66 -15.14
CA ARG A 16 1.36 -6.91 -13.86
C ARG A 16 0.80 -5.64 -13.21
N LEU A 17 1.23 -4.47 -13.66
CA LEU A 17 0.82 -3.16 -13.15
C LEU A 17 0.13 -2.32 -14.24
N GLU A 18 -0.44 -2.95 -15.27
CA GLU A 18 -1.02 -2.23 -16.43
C GLU A 18 -2.16 -1.25 -16.06
N ASN A 19 -2.86 -1.50 -14.94
CA ASN A 19 -3.95 -0.66 -14.44
C ASN A 19 -3.49 0.38 -13.41
N PHE A 20 -2.19 0.71 -13.35
CA PHE A 20 -1.69 1.73 -12.44
C PHE A 20 -1.80 3.12 -13.06
N GLU A 21 -2.37 4.04 -12.29
CA GLU A 21 -2.47 5.45 -12.63
C GLU A 21 -1.60 6.27 -11.67
N ARG A 22 -0.70 7.08 -12.25
CA ARG A 22 0.20 7.94 -11.49
C ARG A 22 -0.58 8.91 -10.61
N VAL A 23 -0.18 9.00 -9.35
CA VAL A 23 -0.81 9.92 -8.40
C VAL A 23 -0.17 11.29 -8.53
N ASP A 24 -1.02 12.31 -8.56
CA ASP A 24 -0.57 13.69 -8.69
C ASP A 24 0.20 14.16 -7.45
N ILE A 25 1.20 15.02 -7.66
CA ILE A 25 2.07 15.48 -6.58
C ILE A 25 1.28 16.23 -5.49
N GLU A 26 0.16 16.85 -5.84
CA GLU A 26 -0.74 17.50 -4.90
C GLU A 26 -1.34 16.53 -3.88
N ILE A 27 -1.69 15.30 -4.30
CA ILE A 27 -2.21 14.27 -3.40
C ILE A 27 -1.11 13.80 -2.46
N ILE A 28 0.11 13.63 -2.97
CA ILE A 28 1.28 13.25 -2.17
C ILE A 28 1.61 14.30 -1.12
N GLN A 29 1.54 15.59 -1.47
CA GLN A 29 1.72 16.69 -0.53
C GLN A 29 0.65 16.67 0.56
N LYS A 30 -0.62 16.38 0.22
CA LYS A 30 -1.70 16.22 1.20
C LYS A 30 -1.46 15.01 2.11
N LEU A 31 -1.09 13.86 1.55
CA LEU A 31 -0.74 12.66 2.33
C LEU A 31 0.38 12.94 3.32
N ARG A 32 1.43 13.65 2.90
CA ARG A 32 2.54 14.03 3.78
C ARG A 32 2.13 15.07 4.83
N ALA A 33 1.16 15.92 4.54
CA ALA A 33 0.61 16.86 5.52
C ALA A 33 -0.25 16.17 6.59
N VAL A 34 -1.01 15.14 6.20
CA VAL A 34 -1.82 14.32 7.12
C VAL A 34 -0.93 13.35 7.91
N TYR A 35 0.01 12.71 7.22
CA TYR A 35 0.92 11.69 7.74
C TYR A 35 2.38 12.12 7.50
N PRO A 36 2.94 13.01 8.33
CA PRO A 36 4.30 13.52 8.14
C PRO A 36 5.40 12.46 8.29
N GLY A 37 5.09 11.31 8.88
CA GLY A 37 6.02 10.18 9.02
C GLY A 37 6.02 9.19 7.86
N LEU A 38 5.14 9.36 6.86
CA LEU A 38 4.98 8.40 5.77
C LEU A 38 6.32 8.16 5.03
N PRO A 39 6.68 6.91 4.71
CA PRO A 39 7.95 6.63 4.04
C PRO A 39 8.08 7.35 2.69
N ASP A 40 9.21 8.02 2.45
CA ASP A 40 9.53 8.61 1.14
C ASP A 40 9.53 7.55 0.02
N ASP A 41 9.78 6.29 0.38
CA ASP A 41 9.72 5.11 -0.51
C ASP A 41 8.33 4.90 -1.11
N TYR A 42 7.26 5.04 -0.32
CA TYR A 42 5.88 4.87 -0.79
C TYR A 42 5.41 6.09 -1.61
N THR A 43 5.75 7.30 -1.17
CA THR A 43 5.39 8.52 -1.93
C THR A 43 6.10 8.58 -3.28
N SER A 44 7.35 8.13 -3.35
CA SER A 44 8.08 8.00 -4.62
C SER A 44 7.41 6.98 -5.54
N PHE A 45 6.94 5.85 -4.99
CA PHE A 45 6.19 4.85 -5.77
C PHE A 45 4.92 5.43 -6.38
N LEU A 46 4.11 6.14 -5.59
CA LEU A 46 2.87 6.76 -6.08
C LEU A 46 3.14 7.81 -7.18
N LEU A 47 4.28 8.53 -7.12
CA LEU A 47 4.69 9.49 -8.15
C LEU A 47 5.20 8.81 -9.44
N GLU A 48 6.01 7.76 -9.30
CA GLU A 48 6.66 7.09 -10.44
C GLU A 48 5.72 6.10 -11.14
N ILE A 49 5.09 5.24 -10.35
CA ILE A 49 4.24 4.13 -10.79
C ILE A 49 2.76 4.52 -10.63
N GLY A 50 2.35 4.92 -9.43
CA GLY A 50 0.96 5.25 -9.14
C GLY A 50 0.23 4.28 -8.23
N CYS A 51 -1.09 4.27 -8.37
CA CYS A 51 -2.02 3.38 -7.66
C CYS A 51 -2.89 2.61 -8.66
N GLY A 52 -3.37 1.43 -8.29
CA GLY A 52 -4.19 0.62 -9.18
C GLY A 52 -4.14 -0.86 -8.83
N GLU A 53 -4.57 -1.68 -9.78
CA GLU A 53 -4.70 -3.13 -9.59
C GLU A 53 -3.45 -3.89 -10.05
N ILE A 54 -2.96 -4.78 -9.19
CA ILE A 54 -1.84 -5.70 -9.43
C ILE A 54 -2.40 -7.03 -9.94
N LYS A 55 -1.80 -7.59 -11.01
CA LYS A 55 -2.08 -8.93 -11.58
C LYS A 55 -3.57 -9.18 -11.88
N LYS A 56 -4.26 -8.26 -12.58
CA LYS A 56 -5.69 -8.38 -12.93
C LYS A 56 -6.58 -8.53 -11.67
N ALA A 57 -6.50 -7.57 -10.76
CA ALA A 57 -7.28 -7.50 -9.53
C ALA A 57 -6.96 -8.61 -8.49
N SER A 58 -5.72 -9.09 -8.43
CA SER A 58 -5.28 -9.84 -7.24
C SER A 58 -5.13 -8.89 -6.05
N PHE A 59 -4.55 -7.71 -6.26
CA PHE A 59 -4.34 -6.74 -5.18
C PHE A 59 -4.58 -5.34 -5.69
N ILE A 60 -5.17 -4.46 -4.88
CA ILE A 60 -5.45 -3.07 -5.22
C ILE A 60 -4.61 -2.18 -4.33
N ILE A 61 -3.86 -1.26 -4.93
CA ILE A 61 -3.22 -0.15 -4.23
C ILE A 61 -4.06 1.09 -4.42
N TYR A 62 -4.36 1.76 -3.32
CA TYR A 62 -5.15 2.97 -3.31
C TYR A 62 -4.31 4.20 -3.70
N ASN A 63 -4.99 5.23 -4.23
CA ASN A 63 -4.37 6.53 -4.52
C ASN A 63 -3.95 7.29 -3.26
N ALA A 64 -4.52 6.91 -2.12
CA ALA A 64 -4.26 7.47 -0.81
C ALA A 64 -4.39 6.38 0.25
N VAL A 65 -3.76 6.61 1.40
CA VAL A 65 -3.92 5.72 2.55
C VAL A 65 -5.24 6.03 3.26
N VAL A 66 -5.85 4.99 3.79
CA VAL A 66 -7.16 5.01 4.46
C VAL A 66 -6.95 4.62 5.91
N SER A 67 -7.61 5.30 6.83
CA SER A 67 -7.53 4.97 8.26
C SER A 67 -8.30 3.68 8.56
N LEU A 68 -7.87 2.91 9.56
CA LEU A 68 -8.60 1.70 9.96
C LEU A 68 -10.08 1.97 10.30
N ASP A 69 -10.37 3.09 10.95
CA ASP A 69 -11.73 3.50 11.34
C ASP A 69 -12.68 3.72 10.14
N GLU A 70 -12.14 3.95 8.93
CA GLU A 70 -12.94 4.06 7.72
C GLU A 70 -13.32 2.70 7.13
N ILE A 71 -12.59 1.64 7.49
CA ILE A 71 -12.76 0.27 6.95
C ILE A 71 -13.40 -0.65 7.99
N TYR A 72 -13.01 -0.51 9.24
CA TYR A 72 -13.39 -1.37 10.36
C TYR A 72 -14.09 -0.54 11.44
N ASP A 73 -14.99 -1.18 12.19
CA ASP A 73 -15.59 -0.56 13.37
C ASP A 73 -14.53 -0.20 14.43
N GLU A 74 -14.81 0.83 15.24
CA GLU A 74 -13.91 1.39 16.26
C GLU A 74 -13.24 0.31 17.15
N SER A 75 -13.99 -0.72 17.54
CA SER A 75 -13.47 -1.82 18.39
C SER A 75 -12.40 -2.66 17.70
N THR A 76 -12.53 -2.87 16.39
CA THR A 76 -11.56 -3.60 15.58
C THR A 76 -10.37 -2.71 15.25
N ALA A 77 -10.61 -1.44 14.95
CA ALA A 77 -9.54 -0.47 14.75
C ALA A 77 -8.62 -0.36 15.98
N ASP A 78 -9.20 -0.30 17.19
CA ASP A 78 -8.44 -0.26 18.45
C ASP A 78 -7.62 -1.55 18.67
N LEU A 79 -8.15 -2.71 18.29
CA LEU A 79 -7.46 -4.00 18.38
C LEU A 79 -6.24 -4.08 17.45
N ILE A 80 -6.39 -3.60 16.20
CA ILE A 80 -5.33 -3.61 15.19
C ILE A 80 -4.25 -2.57 15.53
N GLY A 81 -4.66 -1.45 16.15
CA GLY A 81 -3.79 -0.37 16.57
C GLY A 81 -3.64 0.73 15.53
N ASN A 82 -2.53 1.46 15.57
CA ASN A 82 -2.32 2.66 14.76
C ASN A 82 -1.77 2.32 13.37
N THR A 83 -2.57 1.59 12.57
CA THR A 83 -2.22 1.20 11.21
C THR A 83 -3.04 2.01 10.19
N ILE A 84 -2.44 2.31 9.04
CA ILE A 84 -3.12 2.91 7.89
C ILE A 84 -3.08 1.96 6.70
N ILE A 85 -4.19 1.81 5.99
CA ILE A 85 -4.33 0.86 4.88
C ILE A 85 -3.98 1.56 3.58
N PHE A 86 -3.08 0.97 2.80
CA PHE A 86 -2.72 1.49 1.47
C PHE A 86 -3.26 0.63 0.33
N GLY A 87 -3.83 -0.53 0.64
CA GLY A 87 -4.37 -1.44 -0.35
C GLY A 87 -4.96 -2.71 0.26
N ASP A 88 -5.64 -3.49 -0.58
CA ASP A 88 -6.31 -4.73 -0.18
C ASP A 88 -6.29 -5.76 -1.33
N ASP A 89 -6.50 -7.03 -0.99
CA ASP A 89 -6.49 -8.15 -1.94
C ASP A 89 -7.88 -8.46 -2.53
N MET A 90 -8.91 -7.65 -2.26
CA MET A 90 -10.34 -7.92 -2.53
C MET A 90 -10.91 -9.22 -1.91
N GLN A 91 -10.07 -10.06 -1.32
CA GLN A 91 -10.43 -11.29 -0.62
C GLN A 91 -10.54 -11.08 0.90
N GLY A 92 -10.53 -9.83 1.35
CA GLY A 92 -10.64 -9.41 2.75
C GLY A 92 -9.31 -9.13 3.45
N TYR A 93 -8.17 -9.49 2.84
CA TYR A 93 -6.86 -9.12 3.37
C TYR A 93 -6.55 -7.66 3.06
N CYS A 94 -6.29 -6.87 4.09
CA CYS A 94 -5.87 -5.48 3.96
C CYS A 94 -4.37 -5.36 4.23
N SER A 95 -3.64 -4.59 3.44
CA SER A 95 -2.24 -4.24 3.72
C SER A 95 -2.11 -2.78 4.12
N GLY A 96 -1.32 -2.56 5.15
CA GLY A 96 -1.14 -1.24 5.72
C GLY A 96 0.25 -0.97 6.25
N PHE A 97 0.47 0.26 6.70
CA PHE A 97 1.66 0.67 7.43
C PHE A 97 1.33 0.80 8.90
N ASP A 98 2.15 0.16 9.73
CA ASP A 98 2.10 0.29 11.17
C ASP A 98 2.90 1.53 11.60
N MET A 99 2.20 2.56 12.09
CA MET A 99 2.81 3.85 12.43
C MET A 99 3.67 3.77 13.71
N ASP A 100 3.39 2.82 14.59
CA ASP A 100 4.15 2.59 15.84
C ASP A 100 5.47 1.85 15.59
N ASN A 101 5.55 1.05 14.53
CA ASN A 101 6.67 0.17 14.21
C ASN A 101 7.44 0.63 12.96
N MET A 102 7.83 1.91 12.96
CA MET A 102 8.63 2.56 11.90
C MET A 102 8.03 2.42 10.49
N TRP A 103 6.71 2.48 10.37
CA TRP A 103 6.01 2.35 9.07
C TRP A 103 6.32 1.03 8.36
N SER A 104 6.44 -0.03 9.16
CA SER A 104 6.56 -1.39 8.62
C SER A 104 5.27 -1.79 7.90
N VAL A 105 5.40 -2.59 6.86
CA VAL A 105 4.24 -3.15 6.17
C VAL A 105 3.66 -4.28 6.99
N VAL A 106 2.36 -4.18 7.26
CA VAL A 106 1.56 -5.21 7.93
C VAL A 106 0.46 -5.67 7.00
N GLU A 107 0.11 -6.95 7.09
CA GLU A 107 -1.12 -7.50 6.50
C GLU A 107 -2.10 -7.83 7.63
N ILE A 108 -3.35 -7.45 7.45
CA ILE A 108 -4.45 -7.70 8.38
C ILE A 108 -5.24 -8.89 7.87
N ASP A 109 -5.39 -9.89 8.73
CA ASP A 109 -6.16 -11.09 8.44
C ASP A 109 -7.65 -10.84 8.78
N PRO A 110 -8.59 -11.01 7.82
CA PRO A 110 -10.01 -10.79 8.07
C PRO A 110 -10.64 -11.85 8.97
N ALA A 111 -9.99 -12.99 9.24
CA ALA A 111 -10.53 -14.04 10.08
C ALA A 111 -10.30 -13.77 11.58
N ASP A 112 -9.15 -13.21 11.94
CA ASP A 112 -8.76 -12.95 13.34
C ASP A 112 -8.64 -11.45 13.66
N MET A 113 -8.73 -10.58 12.65
CA MET A 113 -8.57 -9.13 12.77
C MET A 113 -7.23 -8.72 13.42
N SER A 114 -6.19 -9.52 13.19
CA SER A 114 -4.83 -9.24 13.67
C SER A 114 -3.95 -8.71 12.55
N SER A 115 -3.17 -7.66 12.85
CA SER A 115 -2.11 -7.15 11.97
C SER A 115 -0.84 -7.95 12.20
N LYS A 116 -0.26 -8.46 11.10
CA LYS A 116 1.02 -9.15 11.13
C LYS A 116 2.01 -8.40 10.26
N LYS A 117 3.16 -8.05 10.84
CA LYS A 117 4.29 -7.50 10.10
C LYS A 117 4.82 -8.50 9.09
N THR A 118 4.86 -8.09 7.82
CA THR A 118 5.29 -8.91 6.68
C THR A 118 6.58 -8.38 6.08
N PHE A 119 6.66 -7.07 5.85
CA PHE A 119 7.85 -6.43 5.28
C PHE A 119 8.27 -5.18 6.07
N ASN A 120 9.55 -4.85 6.03
CA ASN A 120 10.08 -3.64 6.65
C ASN A 120 9.89 -2.39 5.78
N THR A 121 9.76 -2.54 4.46
CA THR A 121 9.61 -1.43 3.52
C THR A 121 8.57 -1.75 2.45
N PHE A 122 7.90 -0.72 1.96
CA PHE A 122 6.92 -0.83 0.89
C PHE A 122 7.54 -1.38 -0.40
N SER A 123 8.71 -0.87 -0.79
CA SER A 123 9.54 -1.36 -1.89
C SER A 123 9.71 -2.88 -1.91
N SER A 124 9.89 -3.49 -0.72
CA SER A 124 10.06 -4.94 -0.61
C SER A 124 8.73 -5.66 -0.82
N PHE A 125 7.65 -5.13 -0.24
CA PHE A 125 6.30 -5.65 -0.39
C PHE A 125 5.84 -5.62 -1.84
N ILE A 126 5.93 -4.47 -2.52
CA ILE A 126 5.44 -4.33 -3.89
C ILE A 126 6.20 -5.25 -4.84
N ARG A 127 7.52 -5.33 -4.69
CA ARG A 127 8.34 -6.27 -5.49
C ARG A 127 7.95 -7.71 -5.21
N ALA A 128 7.75 -8.07 -3.94
CA ALA A 128 7.28 -9.41 -3.61
C ALA A 128 5.93 -9.69 -4.29
N LYS A 129 4.93 -8.82 -4.16
CA LYS A 129 3.61 -9.00 -4.81
C LYS A 129 3.71 -9.08 -6.33
N VAL A 130 4.53 -8.24 -6.96
CA VAL A 130 4.75 -8.26 -8.42
C VAL A 130 5.45 -9.54 -8.85
N TYR A 131 6.50 -9.98 -8.16
CA TYR A 131 7.31 -11.15 -8.55
C TYR A 131 6.85 -12.48 -7.96
N GLU A 132 5.84 -12.50 -7.08
CA GLU A 132 5.26 -13.74 -6.56
C GLU A 132 4.78 -14.62 -7.74
N VAL A 133 5.31 -15.84 -7.83
CA VAL A 133 5.10 -16.78 -8.95
C VAL A 133 4.15 -17.88 -8.54
#